data_AF-H9F537-F1
#
_entry.id   AF-H9F537-F1
#
_cell.length_a   1.000
_cell.length_b   1.000
_cell.length_c   1.000
_cell.angle_alpha   90.00
_cell.angle_beta   90.00
_cell.angle_gamma   90.00
#
_symmetry.space_group_name_H-M   'P 1'
#
loop_
_entity.id
_entity.type
_entity.pdbx_description
1 polymer ?
#
loop_
_entity_poly.entity_id
_entity_poly.type
_entity_poly.pdbx_seq_one_letter_code
_entity_poly.pdbx_strand_id
1 'polypeptide(L)'
;NCMVAVGHGSDLRKVEGTHHVNVNPNFSIYYNVSRDPVVINKVFKDWKPGGVISCRNCGEIWGLQMIYKSVKLPALKVRSMLLETPQGRIQAKKWSRVPFSVPDFDFLQHCAQNLSDLSLD
;
A
#
# COMPACT_ATOMS: atom_id res chain seq x y z
N ASN A 1 13.08 -8.70 6.36
CA ASN A 1 13.48 -9.99 5.79
C ASN A 1 14.42 -9.86 4.60
N CYS A 2 14.00 -9.71 3.34
CA CYS A 2 14.96 -9.76 2.21
C CYS A 2 15.64 -8.44 1.81
N MET A 3 15.24 -7.30 2.38
CA MET A 3 15.83 -5.96 2.14
C MET A 3 15.88 -5.47 0.67
N VAL A 4 15.19 -6.16 -0.24
CA VAL A 4 15.01 -5.71 -1.62
C VAL A 4 14.20 -4.42 -1.62
N ALA A 5 14.64 -3.42 -2.40
CA ALA A 5 13.89 -2.20 -2.61
C ALA A 5 12.63 -2.48 -3.44
N VAL A 6 11.47 -2.07 -2.93
CA VAL A 6 10.16 -2.42 -3.51
C VAL A 6 9.32 -1.20 -3.89
N GLY A 7 9.78 0.02 -3.59
CA GLY A 7 9.07 1.25 -3.92
C GLY A 7 9.59 2.45 -3.13
N HIS A 8 8.91 3.59 -3.28
CA HIS A 8 9.30 4.85 -2.66
C HIS A 8 8.26 5.34 -1.64
N GLY A 9 8.71 6.09 -0.64
CA GLY A 9 7.82 6.75 0.33
C GLY A 9 6.86 7.76 -0.33
N SER A 10 7.26 8.35 -1.46
CA SER A 10 6.44 9.25 -2.28
C SER A 10 5.20 8.59 -2.89
N ASP A 11 5.21 7.26 -3.00
CA ASP A 11 4.10 6.49 -3.57
C ASP A 11 3.05 6.14 -2.51
N LEU A 12 3.29 6.50 -1.25
CA LEU A 12 2.37 6.22 -0.15
C LEU A 12 1.27 7.28 -0.08
N ARG A 13 0.05 6.82 0.19
CA ARG A 13 -1.11 7.66 0.50
C ARG A 13 -1.85 7.12 1.72
N LYS A 14 -2.60 7.98 2.41
CA LYS A 14 -3.48 7.59 3.52
C LYS A 14 -4.93 7.54 3.05
N VAL A 15 -5.57 6.38 3.18
CA VAL A 15 -7.03 6.22 3.05
C VAL A 15 -7.64 6.41 4.44
N GLU A 16 -8.65 7.28 4.53
CA GLU A 16 -9.37 7.61 5.78
C GLU A 16 -8.43 8.02 6.94
N GLY A 17 -7.32 8.70 6.61
CA GLY A 17 -6.31 9.18 7.57
C GLY A 17 -5.51 8.08 8.30
N THR A 18 -5.81 6.80 8.04
CA THR A 18 -5.33 5.68 8.86
C THR A 18 -4.58 4.63 8.04
N HIS A 19 -5.15 4.22 6.91
CA HIS A 19 -4.63 3.11 6.13
C HIS A 19 -3.59 3.61 5.14
N HIS A 20 -2.33 3.19 5.32
CA HIS A 20 -1.24 3.58 4.43
C HIS A 20 -1.16 2.59 3.27
N VAL A 21 -1.39 3.09 2.07
CA VAL A 21 -1.43 2.31 0.83
C VAL A 21 -0.35 2.79 -0.13
N ASN A 22 0.17 1.90 -0.98
CA ASN A 22 1.01 2.31 -2.11
C ASN A 22 0.15 2.44 -3.38
N VAL A 23 0.23 3.59 -4.07
CA VAL A 23 -0.61 3.89 -5.25
C VAL A 23 0.13 3.75 -6.58
N ASN A 24 1.40 3.36 -6.56
CA ASN A 24 2.19 3.13 -7.76
C ASN A 24 1.68 1.87 -8.49
N PRO A 25 1.25 1.96 -9.76
CA PRO A 25 0.69 0.81 -10.48
C PRO A 25 1.70 -0.34 -10.63
N ASN A 26 2.98 -0.01 -10.72
CA ASN A 26 4.06 -1.01 -10.84
C ASN A 26 4.38 -1.71 -9.53
N PHE A 27 3.84 -1.26 -8.38
CA PHE A 27 4.10 -1.90 -7.08
C PHE A 27 3.61 -3.35 -7.04
N SER A 28 2.62 -3.70 -7.89
CA SER A 28 2.05 -5.04 -8.03
C SER A 28 3.07 -6.13 -8.37
N ILE A 29 4.21 -5.80 -8.98
CA ILE A 29 5.25 -6.78 -9.33
C ILE A 29 6.00 -7.30 -8.09
N TYR A 30 5.96 -6.58 -6.96
CA TYR A 30 6.75 -6.88 -5.76
C TYR A 30 6.01 -7.72 -4.72
N TYR A 31 4.73 -7.98 -4.91
CA TYR A 31 3.93 -8.73 -3.93
C TYR A 31 3.03 -9.79 -4.55
N ASN A 32 2.65 -10.75 -3.71
CA ASN A 32 1.61 -11.72 -3.98
C ASN A 32 0.38 -11.40 -3.10
N VAL A 33 -0.81 -11.78 -3.57
CA VAL A 33 -2.08 -11.64 -2.85
C VAL A 33 -2.68 -13.03 -2.63
N SER A 34 -3.09 -13.37 -1.41
CA SER A 34 -3.83 -14.61 -1.17
C SER A 34 -5.18 -14.59 -1.90
N ARG A 35 -5.68 -15.77 -2.29
CA ARG A 35 -7.00 -15.89 -2.92
C ARG A 35 -8.12 -15.54 -1.94
N ASP A 36 -7.99 -16.02 -0.71
CA ASP A 36 -9.00 -15.80 0.31
C ASP A 36 -8.90 -14.40 0.90
N PRO A 37 -10.02 -13.64 0.97
CA PRO A 37 -10.07 -12.36 1.64
C PRO A 37 -9.79 -12.47 3.15
N VAL A 38 -9.14 -11.45 3.71
CA VAL A 38 -8.98 -11.33 5.16
C VAL A 38 -10.35 -11.13 5.82
N VAL A 39 -10.67 -11.99 6.78
CA VAL A 39 -11.92 -11.86 7.55
C VAL A 39 -11.78 -10.71 8.55
N ILE A 40 -12.65 -9.71 8.41
CA ILE A 40 -12.81 -8.63 9.38
C ILE A 40 -14.28 -8.60 9.77
N ASN A 41 -14.59 -8.78 11.05
CA ASN A 41 -15.96 -8.77 11.58
C ASN A 41 -16.51 -7.33 11.69
N LYS A 42 -16.45 -6.59 10.59
CA LYS A 42 -16.93 -5.22 10.45
C LYS A 42 -17.20 -4.92 8.97
N VAL A 43 -18.31 -4.25 8.69
CA VAL A 43 -18.60 -3.69 7.37
C VAL A 43 -18.05 -2.28 7.31
N PHE A 44 -17.30 -1.97 6.25
CA PHE A 44 -16.84 -0.61 5.97
C PHE A 44 -17.66 -0.05 4.80
N LYS A 45 -17.96 1.25 4.85
CA LYS A 45 -18.84 1.90 3.87
C LYS A 45 -18.20 1.97 2.49
N ASP A 46 -16.94 2.40 2.44
CA ASP A 46 -16.25 2.75 1.19
C ASP A 46 -15.25 1.68 0.74
N TRP A 47 -14.99 0.65 1.55
CA TRP A 47 -14.05 -0.41 1.21
C TRP A 47 -14.39 -1.79 1.79
N LYS A 48 -13.69 -2.81 1.29
CA LYS A 48 -13.73 -4.17 1.86
C LYS A 48 -12.33 -4.82 1.83
N PRO A 49 -12.03 -5.76 2.74
CA PRO A 49 -10.78 -6.49 2.70
C PRO A 49 -10.73 -7.43 1.48
N GLY A 50 -9.58 -7.44 0.81
CA GLY A 50 -9.14 -8.49 -0.10
C GLY A 50 -8.16 -9.42 0.60
N GLY A 51 -7.30 -10.10 -0.18
CA GLY A 51 -6.34 -11.07 0.36
C GLY A 51 -5.17 -10.46 1.14
N VAL A 52 -4.45 -11.32 1.85
CA VAL A 52 -3.19 -10.99 2.51
C VAL A 52 -2.14 -10.64 1.46
N ILE A 53 -1.39 -9.57 1.70
CA ILE A 53 -0.26 -9.16 0.86
C ILE A 53 1.03 -9.66 1.47
N SER A 54 1.86 -10.30 0.65
CA SER A 54 3.17 -10.81 1.03
C SER A 54 4.24 -10.45 0.00
N CYS A 55 5.47 -10.26 0.46
CA CYS A 55 6.63 -10.04 -0.39
C CYS A 55 6.75 -11.17 -1.42
N ARG A 56 6.83 -10.84 -2.71
CA ARG A 56 7.02 -11.86 -3.75
C ARG A 56 8.37 -12.58 -3.63
N ASN A 57 9.40 -11.89 -3.11
CA ASN A 57 10.75 -12.43 -3.03
C ASN A 57 10.97 -13.38 -1.84
N CYS A 58 10.36 -13.10 -0.68
CA CYS A 58 10.63 -13.88 0.56
C CYS A 58 9.38 -14.32 1.33
N GLY A 59 8.18 -13.98 0.87
CA GLY A 59 6.93 -14.37 1.53
C GLY A 59 6.57 -13.57 2.78
N GLU A 60 7.38 -12.60 3.22
CA GLU A 60 7.08 -11.76 4.38
C GLU A 60 5.71 -11.08 4.25
N ILE A 61 4.85 -11.21 5.26
CA ILE A 61 3.52 -10.61 5.25
C ILE A 61 3.63 -9.09 5.46
N TRP A 62 3.18 -8.32 4.47
CA TRP A 62 3.21 -6.87 4.53
C TRP A 62 1.91 -6.25 5.01
N GLY A 63 0.77 -6.92 4.77
CA GLY A 63 -0.52 -6.37 5.12
C GLY A 63 -1.64 -7.07 4.38
N LEU A 64 -2.57 -6.28 3.83
CA LEU A 64 -3.74 -6.78 3.11
C LEU A 64 -4.07 -5.89 1.92
N GLN A 65 -4.74 -6.45 0.94
CA GLN A 65 -5.33 -5.68 -0.15
C GLN A 65 -6.60 -5.00 0.37
N MET A 66 -6.67 -3.69 0.26
CA MET A 66 -7.87 -2.91 0.50
C MET A 66 -8.57 -2.70 -0.84
N ILE A 67 -9.86 -3.02 -0.93
CA ILE A 67 -10.67 -2.75 -2.12
C ILE A 67 -11.52 -1.52 -1.81
N TYR A 68 -11.04 -0.32 -2.15
CA TYR A 68 -11.69 0.97 -1.89
C TYR A 68 -12.40 1.46 -3.14
N LYS A 69 -13.73 1.55 -3.11
CA LYS A 69 -14.56 1.96 -4.27
C LYS A 69 -14.14 1.27 -5.58
N SER A 70 -13.99 -0.06 -5.52
CA SER A 70 -13.53 -0.94 -6.62
C SER A 70 -12.06 -0.84 -7.02
N VAL A 71 -11.28 0.08 -6.44
CA VAL A 71 -9.83 0.17 -6.64
C VAL A 71 -9.11 -0.73 -5.64
N LYS A 72 -8.17 -1.54 -6.13
CA LYS A 72 -7.34 -2.44 -5.30
C LYS A 72 -6.08 -1.72 -4.85
N LEU A 73 -6.00 -1.42 -3.57
CA LEU A 73 -4.89 -0.69 -2.96
C LEU A 73 -4.14 -1.60 -1.96
N PRO A 74 -2.82 -1.77 -2.10
CA PRO A 74 -2.03 -2.55 -1.16
C PRO A 74 -1.82 -1.77 0.15
N ALA A 75 -2.51 -2.17 1.23
CA ALA A 75 -2.39 -1.55 2.55
C ALA A 75 -1.25 -2.20 3.36
N LEU A 76 -0.27 -1.39 3.75
CA LEU A 76 1.01 -1.84 4.31
C LEU A 76 1.10 -1.58 5.82
N LYS A 77 1.63 -2.56 6.54
CA LYS A 77 2.02 -2.42 7.95
C LYS A 77 3.41 -1.82 8.00
N VAL A 78 3.56 -0.67 8.67
CA VAL A 78 4.87 0.00 8.83
C VAL A 78 5.98 -0.93 9.34
N ARG A 79 5.67 -1.86 10.25
CA ARG A 79 6.65 -2.78 10.83
C ARG A 79 7.24 -3.77 9.84
N SER A 80 6.54 -4.02 8.74
CA SER A 80 6.99 -4.89 7.65
C SER A 80 7.86 -4.16 6.63
N MET A 81 7.94 -2.83 6.73
CA MET A 81 8.70 -1.97 5.83
C MET A 81 10.01 -1.53 6.47
N LEU A 82 11.07 -1.51 5.68
CA LEU A 82 12.35 -0.89 6.01
C LEU A 82 12.46 0.41 5.24
N LEU A 83 12.64 1.52 5.93
CA LEU A 83 12.76 2.84 5.31
C LEU A 83 14.25 3.15 5.13
N GLU A 84 14.68 3.38 3.91
CA GLU A 84 16.03 3.87 3.62
C GLU A 84 15.98 5.39 3.46
N THR A 85 16.68 6.11 4.33
CA THR A 85 16.75 7.58 4.33
C THR A 85 18.20 8.04 4.18
N PRO A 86 18.45 9.33 3.88
CA PRO A 86 19.82 9.86 3.85
C PRO A 86 20.57 9.71 5.19
N GLN A 87 19.85 9.54 6.31
CA GLN A 87 20.41 9.35 7.65
C GLN A 87 20.59 7.87 8.02
N GLY A 88 20.30 6.95 7.09
CA GLY A 88 20.40 5.51 7.29
C GLY A 88 19.05 4.80 7.26
N ARG A 89 19.06 3.54 7.70
CA ARG A 89 17.89 2.65 7.64
C ARG A 89 17.08 2.73 8.93
N ILE A 90 15.77 2.86 8.80
CA ILE A 90 14.83 3.01 9.91
C ILE A 90 13.72 1.97 9.77
N GLN A 91 13.49 1.19 10.83
CA GLN A 91 12.31 0.33 10.94
C GLN A 91 11.35 0.93 11.97
N ALA A 92 10.37 1.70 11.49
CA ALA A 92 9.41 2.37 12.35
C ALA A 92 8.37 1.40 12.93
N LYS A 93 7.97 1.63 14.19
CA LYS A 93 6.95 0.80 14.88
C LYS A 93 5.52 1.25 14.61
N LYS A 94 5.33 2.51 14.19
CA LYS A 94 4.05 3.19 13.93
C LYS A 94 4.21 4.12 12.72
N TRP A 95 3.17 4.23 11.88
CA TRP A 95 3.16 5.14 10.74
C TRP A 95 3.32 6.61 11.17
N SER A 96 2.76 6.99 12.32
CA SER A 96 2.92 8.35 12.88
C SER A 96 4.34 8.73 13.32
N ARG A 97 5.32 7.82 13.19
CA ARG A 97 6.73 8.02 13.55
C ARG A 97 7.68 7.92 12.36
N VAL A 98 7.17 7.82 11.14
CA VAL A 98 8.03 7.84 9.94
C VAL A 98 8.55 9.27 9.70
N PRO A 99 9.78 9.44 9.19
CA PRO A 99 10.44 10.74 9.08
C PRO A 99 10.01 11.52 7.81
N PHE A 100 8.77 11.35 7.35
CA PHE A 100 8.22 12.04 6.19
C PHE A 100 6.70 12.13 6.29
N SER A 101 6.10 13.09 5.58
CA SER A 101 4.66 13.23 5.53
C SER A 101 4.07 12.29 4.48
N VAL A 102 2.98 11.62 4.82
CA VAL A 102 2.19 10.82 3.88
C VAL A 102 0.89 11.59 3.59
N PRO A 103 0.67 12.04 2.35
CA PRO A 103 -0.54 12.77 1.99
C PRO A 103 -1.77 11.85 1.95
N ASP A 104 -2.95 12.45 2.01
CA ASP A 104 -4.20 11.70 1.89
C ASP A 104 -4.43 11.20 0.46
N PHE A 105 -5.15 10.10 0.34
CA PHE A 105 -5.51 9.50 -0.94
C PHE A 105 -6.63 10.30 -1.60
N ASP A 106 -6.34 10.89 -2.77
CA ASP A 106 -7.34 11.52 -3.63
C ASP A 106 -7.84 10.50 -4.66
N PHE A 107 -9.08 10.03 -4.45
CA PHE A 107 -9.73 9.05 -5.32
C PHE A 107 -9.99 9.62 -6.73
N LEU A 108 -10.39 10.88 -6.84
CA LEU A 108 -10.71 11.48 -8.15
C LEU A 108 -9.44 11.66 -8.97
N GLN A 109 -8.37 12.16 -8.34
CA GLN A 109 -7.07 12.28 -8.98
C GLN A 109 -6.52 10.91 -9.41
N HIS A 110 -6.65 9.89 -8.55
CA HIS A 110 -6.20 8.54 -8.87
C HIS A 110 -6.94 7.98 -10.10
N CYS A 111 -8.27 8.13 -10.15
CA CYS A 111 -9.06 7.69 -11.31
C CYS A 111 -8.66 8.45 -12.58
N ALA A 112 -8.48 9.78 -12.51
CA ALA A 112 -8.08 10.58 -13.66
C ALA A 112 -6.73 10.13 -14.26
N GLN A 113 -5.73 9.85 -13.41
CA GLN A 113 -4.41 9.39 -13.82
C GLN A 113 -4.44 8.00 -14.47
N ASN A 114 -5.19 7.05 -13.90
CA ASN A 114 -5.29 5.71 -14.48
C ASN A 114 -6.13 5.69 -15.77
N LEU A 115 -7.07 6.62 -15.94
CA LEU A 115 -7.84 6.75 -17.18
C LEU A 115 -7.04 7.44 -18.29
N SER A 116 -6.20 8.42 -17.97
CA SER A 116 -5.33 9.06 -18.97
C SER A 116 -4.35 8.06 -19.59
N ASP A 117 -3.85 7.12 -18.79
CA ASP A 117 -2.97 6.04 -19.27
C ASP A 117 -3.68 5.10 -20.27
N LEU A 118 -5.01 5.03 -20.27
CA LEU A 118 -5.81 4.26 -21.25
C LEU A 118 -6.16 5.05 -22.52
N SER A 119 -5.95 6.37 -22.51
CA SER A 119 -6.28 7.27 -23.63
C SER A 119 -5.06 7.66 -24.48
N LEU A 120 -3.87 7.23 -24.08
CA LEU A 120 -2.62 7.42 -24.83
C LEU A 120 -2.38 6.21 -25.74
N ASP A 121 -3.23 6.05 -26.76
CA ASP A 121 -3.03 5.18 -27.94
C ASP A 121 -3.46 5.93 -29.21
#